data_AF-A0A4Q3EBJ6-F1
#
_entry.id   AF-A0A4Q3EBJ6-F1
#
_cell.length_a   1.000
_cell.length_b   1.000
_cell.length_c   1.000
_cell.angle_alpha   90.00
_cell.angle_beta   90.00
_cell.angle_gamma   90.00
#
_symmetry.space_group_name_H-M   'P 1'
#
loop_
_entity.id
_entity.type
_entity.pdbx_description
1 polymer ?
#
loop_
_entity_poly.entity_id
_entity_poly.type
_entity_poly.pdbx_seq_one_letter_code
_entity_poly.pdbx_strand_id
1 'polypeptide(L)'
;MIIYDGSSLANLYIRQQAEKAHDAQLITGPELSSIKENYPTGFYTPNLVIRIGFFILTLIGSLFTGLLLSFIFSETHFVDHPVWLLFLGLITYVALEFLVKQMHFFKAGIDDALLWQTAALITVSFIWAMGDQNKEYLFLAGFVLLLSLYFTLRFANNLMSVVAFLSFLALIFFSWGKAGTIGEATMPFIMMLFSWLIFFTAGRAAKDTRT
;
A
#
# COMPACT_ATOMS: atom_id res chain seq x y z
N MET A 1 11.34 -9.67 3.92
CA MET A 1 11.42 -10.56 2.75
C MET A 1 10.23 -10.23 1.87
N ILE A 2 10.46 -9.82 0.63
CA ILE A 2 9.40 -9.46 -0.32
C ILE A 2 8.60 -10.73 -0.63
N ILE A 3 7.27 -10.65 -0.68
CA ILE A 3 6.41 -11.84 -0.87
C ILE A 3 6.56 -12.46 -2.27
N TYR A 4 6.87 -11.64 -3.27
CA TYR A 4 6.94 -12.06 -4.66
C TYR A 4 8.26 -12.76 -5.00
N ASP A 5 8.18 -13.75 -5.89
CA ASP A 5 9.37 -14.43 -6.43
C ASP A 5 10.23 -13.46 -7.25
N GLY A 6 11.52 -13.38 -6.90
CA GLY A 6 12.48 -12.47 -7.53
C GLY A 6 12.74 -12.80 -9.00
N SER A 7 12.70 -14.08 -9.39
CA SER A 7 12.94 -14.50 -10.77
C SER A 7 11.80 -14.07 -11.70
N SER A 8 10.56 -14.23 -11.22
CA SER A 8 9.38 -13.78 -11.93
C SER A 8 9.31 -12.24 -12.05
N LEU A 9 9.79 -11.51 -11.04
CA LEU A 9 9.90 -10.04 -11.06
C LEU A 9 10.92 -9.55 -12.10
N ALA A 10 12.06 -10.22 -12.22
CA ALA A 10 13.07 -9.89 -13.23
C ALA A 10 12.55 -10.13 -14.65
N ASN A 11 11.89 -11.26 -14.89
CA ASN A 11 11.27 -11.57 -16.19
C ASN A 11 10.19 -10.53 -16.57
N LEU A 12 9.40 -10.07 -15.58
CA LEU A 12 8.41 -9.02 -15.78
C LEU A 12 9.05 -7.68 -16.15
N TYR A 13 10.16 -7.32 -15.51
CA TYR A 13 10.92 -6.12 -15.84
C TYR A 13 11.44 -6.17 -17.29
N ILE A 14 12.03 -7.30 -17.71
CA ILE A 14 12.53 -7.49 -19.08
C ILE A 14 11.40 -7.31 -20.10
N ARG A 15 10.22 -7.91 -19.84
CA ARG A 15 9.05 -7.77 -20.72
C ARG A 15 8.55 -6.33 -20.79
N GLN A 16 8.51 -5.60 -19.69
CA GLN A 16 8.10 -4.19 -19.67
C GLN A 16 9.07 -3.28 -20.44
N GLN A 17 10.38 -3.56 -20.38
CA GLN A 17 11.35 -2.83 -21.19
C GLN A 17 11.21 -3.16 -22.67
N ALA A 18 10.96 -4.42 -23.02
CA ALA A 18 10.69 -4.82 -24.39
C ALA A 18 9.43 -4.15 -24.95
N GLU A 19 8.34 -4.05 -24.17
CA GLU A 19 7.14 -3.32 -24.59
C GLU A 19 7.42 -1.83 -24.83
N LYS A 20 8.14 -1.16 -23.93
CA LYS A 20 8.55 0.25 -24.14
C LYS A 20 9.43 0.43 -25.37
N ALA A 21 10.34 -0.52 -25.63
CA ALA A 21 11.19 -0.50 -26.81
C ALA A 21 10.37 -0.71 -28.10
N HIS A 22 9.34 -1.55 -28.05
CA HIS A 22 8.42 -1.76 -29.18
C HIS A 22 7.56 -0.51 -29.44
N ASP A 23 7.03 0.12 -28.39
CA ASP A 23 6.28 1.37 -28.49
C ASP A 23 7.14 2.51 -29.04
N ALA A 24 8.44 2.50 -28.72
CA ALA A 24 9.45 3.39 -29.29
C ALA A 24 9.94 2.97 -30.70
N GLN A 25 9.36 1.92 -31.29
CA GLN A 25 9.72 1.36 -32.60
C GLN A 25 11.18 0.89 -32.72
N LEU A 26 11.83 0.57 -31.59
CA LEU A 26 13.20 0.05 -31.54
C LEU A 26 13.29 -1.46 -31.76
N ILE A 27 12.19 -2.20 -31.54
CA ILE A 27 12.10 -3.64 -31.78
C ILE A 27 10.82 -3.97 -32.56
N THR A 28 10.86 -5.07 -33.29
CA THR A 28 9.73 -5.54 -34.12
C THR A 28 8.77 -6.43 -33.31
N GLY A 29 7.49 -6.47 -33.73
CA GLY A 29 6.49 -7.36 -33.13
C GLY A 29 6.91 -8.84 -32.96
N PRO A 30 7.57 -9.49 -33.94
CA PRO A 30 8.06 -10.86 -33.76
C PRO A 30 9.18 -10.99 -32.73
N GLU A 31 10.07 -10.00 -32.61
CA GLU A 31 11.12 -10.00 -31.56
C GLU A 31 10.50 -9.85 -30.16
N LEU A 32 9.47 -9.00 -30.02
CA LEU A 32 8.71 -8.88 -28.77
C LEU A 32 8.04 -10.21 -28.38
N SER A 33 7.43 -10.91 -29.34
CA SER A 33 6.82 -12.22 -29.09
C SER A 33 7.86 -13.26 -28.65
N SER A 34 9.04 -13.29 -29.28
CA SER A 34 10.14 -14.17 -28.89
C SER A 34 10.66 -13.87 -27.48
N ILE A 35 10.74 -12.60 -27.09
CA ILE A 35 11.11 -12.20 -25.72
C ILE A 35 10.04 -12.66 -24.71
N LYS A 36 8.75 -12.55 -25.05
CA LYS A 36 7.66 -13.00 -24.17
C LYS A 36 7.65 -14.52 -23.96
N GLU A 37 8.05 -15.29 -24.97
CA GLU A 37 8.18 -16.76 -24.87
C GLU A 37 9.40 -17.19 -24.05
N ASN A 38 10.55 -16.52 -24.22
CA ASN A 38 11.78 -16.87 -23.49
C ASN A 38 11.76 -16.45 -22.02
N TYR A 39 10.95 -15.45 -21.66
CA TYR A 39 10.83 -14.94 -20.29
C TYR A 39 9.38 -15.03 -19.79
N PRO A 40 8.82 -16.24 -19.58
CA PRO A 40 7.47 -16.39 -19.06
C PRO A 40 7.38 -15.82 -17.64
N THR A 41 6.26 -15.16 -17.36
CA THR A 41 5.94 -14.62 -16.04
C THR A 41 4.67 -15.31 -15.56
N GLY A 42 4.70 -15.93 -14.37
CA GLY A 42 3.51 -16.51 -13.74
C GLY A 42 2.49 -15.46 -13.26
N PHE A 43 2.76 -14.17 -13.49
CA PHE A 43 1.93 -13.06 -13.07
C PHE A 43 0.85 -12.74 -14.10
N TYR A 44 -0.41 -12.71 -13.66
CA TYR A 44 -1.52 -12.18 -14.43
C TYR A 44 -1.59 -10.66 -14.26
N THR A 45 -1.24 -9.90 -15.31
CA THR A 45 -1.27 -8.43 -15.34
C THR A 45 -2.41 -7.96 -16.25
N PRO A 46 -3.63 -7.77 -15.73
CA PRO A 46 -4.77 -7.35 -16.53
C PRO A 46 -4.66 -5.90 -17.02
N ASN A 47 -5.39 -5.57 -18.08
CA ASN A 47 -5.56 -4.20 -18.56
C ASN A 47 -6.16 -3.30 -17.46
N LEU A 48 -5.89 -1.99 -17.52
CA LEU A 48 -6.27 -1.03 -16.49
C LEU A 48 -7.78 -1.04 -16.15
N VAL A 49 -8.65 -1.20 -17.16
CA VAL A 49 -10.11 -1.32 -16.96
C VAL A 49 -10.47 -2.56 -16.15
N ILE A 50 -9.87 -3.71 -16.47
CA ILE A 50 -10.10 -4.98 -15.77
C ILE A 50 -9.56 -4.87 -14.33
N ARG A 51 -8.42 -4.21 -14.15
CA ARG A 51 -7.85 -3.94 -12.81
C ARG A 51 -8.79 -3.10 -11.94
N ILE A 52 -9.39 -2.04 -12.49
CA ILE A 52 -10.39 -1.23 -11.78
C ILE A 52 -11.64 -2.06 -11.48
N GLY A 53 -12.11 -2.85 -12.45
CA GLY A 53 -13.27 -3.73 -12.27
C GLY A 53 -13.06 -4.71 -11.12
N PHE A 54 -11.92 -5.40 -11.08
CA PHE A 54 -11.59 -6.30 -9.98
C PHE A 54 -11.40 -5.57 -8.65
N PHE A 55 -10.77 -4.39 -8.65
CA PHE A 55 -10.64 -3.58 -7.44
C PHE A 55 -12.01 -3.26 -6.81
N ILE A 56 -12.95 -2.73 -7.62
CA ILE A 56 -14.30 -2.37 -7.16
C ILE A 56 -15.06 -3.62 -6.71
N LEU A 57 -15.01 -4.69 -7.51
CA LEU A 57 -15.71 -5.94 -7.19
C LEU A 57 -15.22 -6.55 -5.87
N THR A 58 -13.90 -6.59 -5.66
CA THR A 58 -13.30 -7.08 -4.42
C THR A 58 -13.66 -6.18 -3.25
N LEU A 59 -13.68 -4.86 -3.42
CA LEU A 59 -14.05 -3.92 -2.37
C LEU A 59 -15.52 -4.08 -1.96
N ILE A 60 -16.44 -4.21 -2.91
CA ILE A 60 -17.87 -4.45 -2.61
C ILE A 60 -18.05 -5.82 -1.96
N GLY A 61 -17.44 -6.87 -2.52
CA GLY A 61 -17.57 -8.23 -2.00
C GLY A 61 -17.05 -8.36 -0.56
N SER A 62 -15.87 -7.81 -0.30
CA SER A 62 -15.26 -7.82 1.03
C SER A 62 -16.06 -6.99 2.05
N LEU A 63 -16.56 -5.81 1.67
CA LEU A 63 -17.45 -5.01 2.52
C LEU A 63 -18.72 -5.79 2.86
N PHE A 64 -19.35 -6.42 1.88
CA PHE A 64 -20.55 -7.22 2.09
C PHE A 64 -20.29 -8.39 3.04
N THR A 65 -19.17 -9.09 2.88
CA THR A 65 -18.78 -10.17 3.79
C THR A 65 -18.51 -9.66 5.21
N GLY A 66 -17.84 -8.51 5.38
CA GLY A 66 -17.59 -7.92 6.69
C GLY A 66 -18.86 -7.44 7.40
N LEU A 67 -19.79 -6.85 6.64
CA LEU A 67 -21.09 -6.41 7.15
C LEU A 67 -21.97 -7.60 7.52
N LEU A 68 -22.01 -8.64 6.69
CA LEU A 68 -22.75 -9.87 6.97
C LEU A 68 -22.22 -10.55 8.23
N LEU A 69 -20.90 -10.62 8.39
CA LEU A 69 -20.30 -11.14 9.62
C LEU A 69 -20.68 -10.27 10.82
N SER A 70 -20.62 -8.94 10.69
CA SER A 70 -21.03 -8.02 11.77
C SER A 70 -22.51 -8.18 12.13
N PHE A 71 -23.38 -8.46 11.16
CA PHE A 71 -24.79 -8.71 11.39
C PHE A 71 -25.04 -10.05 12.12
N ILE A 72 -24.30 -11.11 11.79
CA ILE A 72 -24.40 -12.40 12.49
C ILE A 72 -24.00 -12.26 13.97
N PHE A 73 -23.00 -11.43 14.27
CA PHE A 73 -22.47 -11.24 15.62
C PHE A 73 -23.09 -10.05 16.37
N SER A 74 -24.12 -9.38 15.82
CA SER A 74 -24.68 -8.16 16.42
C SER A 74 -25.18 -8.34 17.85
N GLU A 75 -25.77 -9.49 18.16
CA GLU A 75 -26.32 -9.82 19.48
C GLU A 75 -25.24 -10.07 20.54
N THR A 76 -23.97 -10.22 20.15
CA THR A 76 -22.89 -10.59 21.08
C THR A 76 -22.26 -9.39 21.79
N HIS A 77 -22.70 -8.15 21.50
CA HIS A 77 -22.08 -6.88 21.90
C HIS A 77 -20.60 -6.72 21.54
N PHE A 78 -19.99 -7.75 20.93
CA PHE A 78 -18.59 -7.77 20.55
C PHE A 78 -18.30 -6.85 19.36
N VAL A 79 -19.31 -6.65 18.50
CA VAL A 79 -19.27 -5.76 17.33
C VAL A 79 -19.10 -4.30 17.72
N ASP A 80 -19.54 -3.92 18.92
CA ASP A 80 -19.43 -2.56 19.46
C ASP A 80 -18.04 -2.25 20.05
N HIS A 81 -17.13 -3.22 20.06
CA HIS A 81 -15.79 -3.05 20.58
C HIS A 81 -14.78 -2.83 19.45
N PRO A 82 -13.76 -1.95 19.61
CA PRO A 82 -12.72 -1.72 18.59
C PRO A 82 -11.96 -2.97 18.16
N VAL A 83 -11.94 -3.99 19.01
CA VAL A 83 -11.32 -5.31 18.74
C VAL A 83 -12.01 -6.03 17.58
N TRP A 84 -13.30 -5.81 17.33
CA TRP A 84 -14.00 -6.41 16.20
C TRP A 84 -13.44 -5.95 14.86
N LEU A 85 -13.22 -4.64 14.71
CA LEU A 85 -12.61 -4.08 13.49
C LEU A 85 -11.18 -4.57 13.30
N LEU A 86 -10.42 -4.73 14.39
CA LEU A 86 -9.07 -5.31 14.33
C LEU A 86 -9.11 -6.75 13.84
N PHE A 87 -10.06 -7.54 14.34
CA PHE A 87 -10.25 -8.94 13.94
C PHE A 87 -10.61 -9.05 12.44
N LEU A 88 -11.53 -8.22 11.96
CA LEU A 88 -11.86 -8.15 10.52
C LEU A 88 -10.65 -7.71 9.68
N GLY A 89 -9.87 -6.74 10.17
CA GLY A 89 -8.61 -6.32 9.55
C GLY A 89 -7.59 -7.48 9.46
N LEU A 90 -7.47 -8.30 10.51
CA LEU A 90 -6.56 -9.43 10.52
C LEU A 90 -7.01 -10.54 9.56
N ILE A 91 -8.31 -10.84 9.50
CA ILE A 91 -8.84 -11.84 8.56
C ILE A 91 -8.61 -11.39 7.12
N THR A 92 -8.89 -10.13 6.80
CA THR A 92 -8.65 -9.57 5.46
C THR A 92 -7.17 -9.56 5.10
N TYR A 93 -6.28 -9.32 6.07
CA TYR A 93 -4.84 -9.46 5.90
C TYR A 93 -4.40 -10.89 5.57
N VAL A 94 -4.90 -11.89 6.31
CA VAL A 94 -4.59 -13.31 6.06
C VAL A 94 -5.12 -13.74 4.70
N ALA A 95 -6.33 -13.31 4.33
CA ALA A 95 -6.90 -13.56 3.01
C ALA A 95 -6.04 -12.94 1.89
N LEU A 96 -5.56 -11.70 2.07
CA LEU A 96 -4.62 -11.05 1.15
C LEU A 96 -3.33 -11.86 1.03
N GLU A 97 -2.73 -12.27 2.14
CA GLU A 97 -1.48 -13.02 2.12
C GLU A 97 -1.65 -14.38 1.42
N PHE A 98 -2.77 -15.07 1.66
CA PHE A 98 -3.09 -16.33 1.00
C PHE A 98 -3.30 -16.14 -0.52
N LEU A 99 -4.07 -15.12 -0.92
CA LEU A 99 -4.33 -14.83 -2.33
C LEU A 99 -3.07 -14.45 -3.10
N VAL A 100 -2.20 -13.62 -2.52
CA VAL A 100 -0.93 -13.23 -3.17
C VAL A 100 0.00 -14.44 -3.31
N LYS A 101 0.06 -15.32 -2.31
CA LYS A 101 0.90 -16.53 -2.35
C LYS A 101 0.40 -17.59 -3.32
N GLN A 102 -0.90 -17.85 -3.36
CA GLN A 102 -1.48 -18.95 -4.12
C GLN A 102 -1.73 -18.58 -5.58
N MET A 103 -2.24 -17.38 -5.84
CA MET A 103 -2.76 -17.03 -7.16
C MET A 103 -1.77 -16.26 -8.03
N HIS A 104 -0.59 -15.94 -7.50
CA HIS A 104 0.42 -15.10 -8.18
C HIS A 104 -0.19 -13.85 -8.84
N PHE A 105 -1.26 -13.29 -8.27
CA PHE A 105 -1.84 -12.06 -8.77
C PHE A 105 -0.90 -10.91 -8.41
N PHE A 106 -0.28 -10.33 -9.42
CA PHE A 106 0.56 -9.15 -9.27
C PHE A 106 -0.16 -7.95 -9.87
N LYS A 107 -0.58 -7.00 -9.03
CA LYS A 107 -1.24 -5.76 -9.46
C LYS A 107 -2.52 -5.98 -10.27
N ALA A 108 -3.26 -7.05 -9.96
CA ALA A 108 -4.53 -7.34 -10.59
C ALA A 108 -5.68 -6.45 -10.05
N GLY A 109 -5.43 -5.67 -8.99
CA GLY A 109 -6.40 -4.76 -8.37
C GLY A 109 -7.07 -5.37 -7.14
N ILE A 110 -7.14 -6.71 -7.08
CA ILE A 110 -7.63 -7.48 -5.92
C ILE A 110 -6.69 -7.31 -4.72
N ASP A 111 -5.38 -7.41 -4.97
CA ASP A 111 -4.31 -7.24 -3.98
C ASP A 111 -4.31 -5.81 -3.40
N ASP A 112 -4.43 -4.81 -4.26
CA ASP A 112 -4.53 -3.41 -3.83
C ASP A 112 -5.80 -3.16 -2.99
N ALA A 113 -6.96 -3.67 -3.42
CA ALA A 113 -8.22 -3.47 -2.70
C ALA A 113 -8.17 -4.03 -1.27
N LEU A 114 -7.76 -5.29 -1.12
CA LEU A 114 -7.67 -5.95 0.18
C LEU A 114 -6.60 -5.33 1.08
N LEU A 115 -5.48 -4.88 0.51
CA LEU A 115 -4.44 -4.19 1.26
C LEU A 115 -4.96 -2.86 1.83
N TRP A 116 -5.62 -2.06 1.01
CA TRP A 116 -6.21 -0.78 1.45
C TRP A 116 -7.30 -0.99 2.51
N GLN A 117 -8.13 -2.00 2.34
CA GLN A 117 -9.16 -2.33 3.30
C GLN A 117 -8.58 -2.81 4.64
N THR A 118 -7.54 -3.65 4.60
CA THR A 118 -6.82 -4.09 5.80
C THR A 118 -6.25 -2.87 6.54
N ALA A 119 -5.56 -1.98 5.82
CA ALA A 119 -4.98 -0.78 6.39
C ALA A 119 -6.05 0.13 7.01
N ALA A 120 -7.18 0.32 6.33
CA ALA A 120 -8.30 1.11 6.82
C ALA A 120 -8.92 0.51 8.09
N LEU A 121 -9.23 -0.79 8.10
CA LEU A 121 -9.84 -1.47 9.25
C LEU A 121 -8.95 -1.40 10.50
N ILE A 122 -7.65 -1.68 10.35
CA ILE A 122 -6.69 -1.61 11.45
C ILE A 122 -6.55 -0.18 11.97
N THR A 123 -6.50 0.81 11.07
CA THR A 123 -6.38 2.23 11.45
C THR A 123 -7.63 2.73 12.17
N VAL A 124 -8.82 2.40 11.68
CA VAL A 124 -10.10 2.78 12.32
C VAL A 124 -10.25 2.11 13.67
N SER A 125 -9.86 0.83 13.79
CA SER A 125 -9.82 0.12 15.07
C SER A 125 -8.93 0.85 16.08
N PHE A 126 -7.73 1.28 15.66
CA PHE A 126 -6.81 2.01 16.51
C PHE A 126 -7.36 3.36 16.95
N ILE A 127 -7.93 4.14 16.01
CA ILE A 127 -8.58 5.43 16.31
C ILE A 127 -9.70 5.23 17.33
N TRP A 128 -10.54 4.21 17.15
CA TRP A 128 -11.63 3.94 18.08
C TRP A 128 -11.15 3.47 19.45
N ALA A 129 -10.08 2.65 19.49
CA ALA A 129 -9.47 2.19 20.73
C ALA A 129 -8.85 3.32 21.56
N MET A 130 -8.34 4.38 20.92
CA MET A 130 -7.84 5.56 21.63
C MET A 130 -8.97 6.37 22.30
N GLY A 131 -10.22 6.23 21.84
CA GLY A 131 -11.37 6.95 22.36
C GLY A 131 -11.24 8.48 22.22
N ASP A 132 -12.10 9.21 22.94
CA ASP A 132 -12.11 10.69 22.93
C ASP A 132 -10.99 11.31 23.80
N GLN A 133 -9.97 10.52 24.14
CA GLN A 133 -8.80 10.94 24.90
C GLN A 133 -7.96 11.87 24.02
N ASN A 134 -8.24 13.16 24.11
CA ASN A 134 -7.48 14.31 23.62
C ASN A 134 -6.35 14.04 22.62
N LYS A 135 -6.67 14.15 21.32
CA LYS A 135 -5.81 14.76 20.29
C LYS A 135 -4.36 14.26 20.20
N GLU A 136 -4.14 12.97 20.45
CA GLU A 136 -2.85 12.33 20.25
C GLU A 136 -2.57 12.00 18.77
N TYR A 137 -2.79 12.99 17.89
CA TYR A 137 -2.54 12.87 16.44
C TYR A 137 -1.10 12.45 16.12
N LEU A 138 -0.16 12.71 17.04
CA LEU A 138 1.23 12.26 16.95
C LEU A 138 1.33 10.72 17.02
N PHE A 139 0.60 10.08 17.94
CA PHE A 139 0.60 8.62 18.05
C PHE A 139 -0.11 7.98 16.88
N LEU A 140 -1.21 8.58 16.40
CA LEU A 140 -1.88 8.14 15.18
C LEU A 140 -0.96 8.23 13.95
N ALA A 141 -0.26 9.35 13.77
CA ALA A 141 0.68 9.53 12.66
C ALA A 141 1.84 8.50 12.73
N GLY A 142 2.37 8.24 13.93
CA GLY A 142 3.37 7.20 14.16
C GLY A 142 2.86 5.80 13.83
N PHE A 143 1.65 5.46 14.25
CA PHE A 143 1.04 4.17 13.96
C PHE A 143 0.82 3.96 12.46
N VAL A 144 0.22 4.93 11.77
CA VAL A 144 -0.02 4.86 10.32
C VAL A 144 1.30 4.82 9.55
N LEU A 145 2.34 5.54 10.01
CA LEU A 145 3.68 5.47 9.42
C LEU A 145 4.26 4.05 9.48
N LEU A 146 4.23 3.41 10.65
CA LEU A 146 4.76 2.05 10.81
C LEU A 146 3.95 1.03 10.00
N LEU A 147 2.63 1.15 10.00
CA LEU A 147 1.73 0.26 9.27
C LEU A 147 1.94 0.38 7.74
N SER A 148 1.99 1.61 7.23
CA SER A 148 2.21 1.87 5.80
C SER A 148 3.62 1.45 5.37
N LEU A 149 4.66 1.71 6.16
CA LEU A 149 6.02 1.24 5.90
C LEU A 149 6.07 -0.29 5.80
N TYR A 150 5.42 -1.00 6.73
CA TYR A 150 5.33 -2.45 6.71
C TYR A 150 4.67 -2.97 5.43
N PHE A 151 3.54 -2.39 5.02
CA PHE A 151 2.87 -2.78 3.77
C PHE A 151 3.66 -2.42 2.52
N THR A 152 4.34 -1.27 2.50
CA THR A 152 5.26 -0.90 1.41
C THR A 152 6.40 -1.91 1.27
N LEU A 153 7.05 -2.28 2.37
CA LEU A 153 8.19 -3.23 2.33
C LEU A 153 7.75 -4.65 1.98
N ARG A 154 6.58 -5.08 2.44
CA ARG A 154 6.11 -6.46 2.26
C ARG A 154 5.44 -6.72 0.92
N PHE A 155 4.65 -5.76 0.42
CA PHE A 155 3.89 -5.87 -0.84
C PHE A 155 4.44 -4.99 -1.96
N ALA A 156 5.52 -4.24 -1.74
CA ALA A 156 6.12 -3.33 -2.74
C ALA A 156 5.09 -2.36 -3.35
N ASN A 157 4.11 -1.90 -2.55
CA ASN A 157 3.02 -1.04 -3.03
C ASN A 157 3.44 0.44 -3.02
N ASN A 158 3.45 1.06 -4.21
CA ASN A 158 3.79 2.47 -4.43
C ASN A 158 2.79 3.43 -3.76
N LEU A 159 1.51 3.07 -3.67
CA LEU A 159 0.53 3.96 -3.03
C LEU A 159 0.77 4.03 -1.53
N MET A 160 1.09 2.91 -0.89
CA MET A 160 1.44 2.89 0.54
C MET A 160 2.74 3.63 0.84
N SER A 161 3.68 3.71 -0.11
CA SER A 161 4.88 4.53 0.12
C SER A 161 4.55 6.03 0.15
N VAL A 162 3.57 6.47 -0.63
CA VAL A 162 3.06 7.85 -0.55
C VAL A 162 2.39 8.09 0.80
N VAL A 163 1.56 7.15 1.26
CA VAL A 163 0.94 7.23 2.60
C VAL A 163 2.00 7.29 3.69
N ALA A 164 3.03 6.44 3.64
CA ALA A 164 4.13 6.47 4.60
C ALA A 164 4.85 7.84 4.60
N PHE A 165 5.11 8.41 3.43
CA PHE A 165 5.71 9.75 3.33
C PHE A 165 4.82 10.83 3.93
N LEU A 166 3.51 10.82 3.63
CA LEU A 166 2.56 11.76 4.21
C LEU A 166 2.43 11.60 5.73
N SER A 167 2.41 10.37 6.24
CA SER A 167 2.39 10.09 7.68
C SER A 167 3.67 10.52 8.37
N PHE A 168 4.83 10.39 7.73
CA PHE A 168 6.09 10.89 8.23
C PHE A 168 6.08 12.42 8.36
N LEU A 169 5.60 13.11 7.32
CA LEU A 169 5.41 14.56 7.34
C LEU A 169 4.41 14.98 8.43
N ALA A 170 3.30 14.25 8.58
CA ALA A 170 2.33 14.49 9.64
C ALA A 170 2.93 14.30 11.04
N LEU A 171 3.81 13.31 11.23
CA LEU A 171 4.51 13.07 12.49
C LEU A 171 5.41 14.26 12.83
N ILE A 172 6.20 14.75 11.87
CA ILE A 172 7.03 15.96 12.05
C ILE A 172 6.14 17.15 12.38
N PHE A 173 5.05 17.34 11.63
CA PHE A 173 4.08 18.41 11.82
C PHE A 173 3.54 18.41 13.26
N PHE A 174 2.95 17.31 13.72
CA PHE A 174 2.38 17.24 15.07
C PHE A 174 3.43 17.30 16.19
N SER A 175 4.65 16.82 15.93
CA SER A 175 5.77 16.94 16.88
C SER A 175 6.22 18.39 17.04
N TRP A 176 6.38 19.10 15.92
CA TRP A 176 6.84 20.49 15.91
C TRP A 176 5.76 21.47 16.40
N GLY A 177 4.48 21.16 16.17
CA GLY A 177 3.35 21.93 16.68
C GLY A 177 3.29 21.98 18.22
N LYS A 178 3.89 21.00 18.92
CA LYS A 178 4.00 21.05 20.39
C LYS A 178 5.03 22.06 20.91
N ALA A 179 5.85 22.65 20.04
CA ALA A 179 6.86 23.66 20.41
C ALA A 179 6.27 25.09 20.61
N GLY A 180 4.95 25.23 20.62
CA GLY A 180 4.25 26.50 20.86
C GLY A 180 4.26 27.44 19.64
N THR A 181 4.09 28.73 19.89
CA THR A 181 3.91 29.77 18.85
C THR A 181 5.08 29.88 17.86
N ILE A 182 6.31 29.64 18.31
CA ILE A 182 7.50 29.63 17.43
C ILE A 182 7.48 28.39 16.53
N GLY A 183 7.01 27.26 17.05
CA GLY A 183 6.83 26.02 16.29
C GLY A 183 5.86 26.21 15.14
N GLU A 184 4.69 26.80 15.42
CA GLU A 184 3.65 27.06 14.42
C GLU A 184 4.14 28.00 13.30
N ALA A 185 4.90 29.05 13.65
CA ALA A 185 5.41 30.02 12.67
C ALA A 185 6.52 29.44 11.78
N THR A 186 7.36 28.54 12.30
CA THR A 186 8.50 27.95 11.57
C THR A 186 8.16 26.64 10.83
N MET A 187 6.97 26.10 11.09
CA MET A 187 6.47 24.84 10.58
C MET A 187 6.61 24.63 9.05
N PRO A 188 6.17 25.55 8.18
CA PRO A 188 6.26 25.33 6.73
C PRO A 188 7.72 25.21 6.24
N PHE A 189 8.66 25.91 6.88
CA PHE A 189 10.08 25.83 6.53
C PHE A 189 10.69 24.48 6.92
N ILE A 190 10.33 23.96 8.10
CA ILE A 190 10.77 22.63 8.55
C ILE A 190 10.21 21.54 7.62
N MET A 191 8.93 21.63 7.26
CA MET A 191 8.30 20.68 6.33
C MET A 191 8.97 20.71 4.94
N MET A 192 9.29 21.90 4.43
CA MET A 192 10.01 22.07 3.17
C MET A 192 11.42 21.46 3.24
N LEU A 193 12.14 21.69 4.34
CA LEU A 193 13.48 21.14 4.56
C LEU A 193 13.47 19.60 4.53
N PHE A 194 12.58 18.96 5.29
CA PHE A 194 12.49 17.51 5.34
C PHE A 194 12.05 16.89 4.00
N SER A 195 11.10 17.53 3.31
CA SER A 195 10.70 17.10 1.96
C SER A 195 11.88 17.16 0.98
N TRP A 196 12.66 18.23 1.01
CA TRP A 196 13.86 18.37 0.17
C TRP A 196 14.93 17.33 0.50
N LEU A 197 15.20 17.07 1.78
CA LEU A 197 16.16 16.04 2.21
C LEU A 197 15.75 14.64 1.72
N ILE A 198 14.47 14.30 1.83
CA ILE A 198 13.95 13.02 1.35
C ILE A 198 14.04 12.94 -0.17
N PHE A 199 13.68 13.99 -0.90
CA PHE A 199 13.80 14.02 -2.35
C PHE A 199 15.25 13.83 -2.80
N PHE A 200 16.20 14.50 -2.14
CA PHE A 200 17.62 14.41 -2.49
C PHE A 200 18.20 13.02 -2.20
N THR A 201 17.88 12.44 -1.03
CA THR A 201 18.34 11.09 -0.65
C THR A 201 17.72 10.02 -1.53
N ALA A 202 16.42 10.11 -1.85
CA ALA A 202 15.75 9.23 -2.80
C ALA A 202 16.34 9.36 -4.21
N GLY A 203 16.64 10.59 -4.65
CA GLY A 203 17.30 10.84 -5.94
C GLY A 203 18.71 10.25 -6.03
N ARG A 204 19.44 10.19 -4.92
CA ARG A 204 20.73 9.48 -4.85
C ARG A 204 20.56 7.96 -4.91
N ALA A 205 19.67 7.40 -4.08
CA ALA A 205 19.40 5.96 -4.07
C ALA A 205 18.90 5.43 -5.43
N ALA A 206 18.10 6.23 -6.15
CA ALA A 206 17.64 5.90 -7.50
C ALA A 206 18.75 5.90 -8.56
N LYS A 207 19.86 6.61 -8.34
CA LYS A 207 21.02 6.58 -9.24
C LYS A 207 21.86 5.33 -9.03
N ASP A 208 22.11 4.95 -7.78
CA ASP A 208 22.90 3.75 -7.43
C ASP A 208 22.23 2.44 -7.88
N THR A 209 20.92 2.44 -8.05
CA THR A 209 20.15 1.28 -8.54
C THR A 209 20.08 1.17 -10.07
N ARG A 210 20.55 2.20 -10.80
CA ARG A 210 20.62 2.20 -12.27
C ARG A 210 22.02 1.89 -12.81
N THR A 211 23.03 1.87 -11.94
CA THR A 211 24.41 1.43 -12.23
C THR A 211 24.58 -0.03 -11.87
#